data_AF-A0A0B3AGB1-F1
#
_entry.id   AF-A0A0B3AGB1-F1
#
_cell.length_a   1.000
_cell.length_b   1.000
_cell.length_c   1.000
_cell.angle_alpha   90.00
_cell.angle_beta   90.00
_cell.angle_gamma   90.00
#
_symmetry.space_group_name_H-M   'P 1'
#
loop_
_entity.id
_entity.type
_entity.pdbx_description
1 polymer ?
#
loop_
_entity_poly.entity_id
_entity_poly.type
_entity_poly.pdbx_seq_one_letter_code
_entity_poly.pdbx_strand_id
1 'polypeptide(L)'
;MFRGERLVGLVLIFLLGWFSNSLLSHAEMPGVISGGALGIAVPPERAGPADRVAEDQIKVYNDKIIIEVHDPEWATFIDTNSMDPLLDVGVNALQIKPKDAAEIQVGDVVSYRSSYAEGIIIHRVIRKGTDDEGTYFIVKGDNNSAEDPGRIRFSQIERVLIGVIY
;
A
#
# COMPACT_ATOMS: atom_id res chain seq x y z
N MET A 1 21.41 34.70 -53.10
CA MET A 1 22.63 34.15 -52.47
C MET A 1 22.41 34.07 -50.96
N PHE A 2 21.66 33.07 -50.48
CA PHE A 2 21.34 32.82 -49.07
C PHE A 2 20.80 31.39 -48.94
N ARG A 3 21.63 30.34 -49.10
CA ARG A 3 21.09 28.95 -49.11
C ARG A 3 21.90 27.91 -48.33
N GLY A 4 23.13 28.20 -47.92
CA GLY A 4 23.95 27.24 -47.15
C GLY A 4 23.86 27.44 -45.63
N GLU A 5 24.19 28.63 -45.14
CA GLU A 5 24.38 28.90 -43.70
C GLU A 5 23.10 28.74 -42.88
N ARG A 6 21.93 29.12 -43.42
CA ARG A 6 20.64 28.94 -42.76
C ARG A 6 20.25 27.46 -42.61
N LEU A 7 20.64 26.62 -43.57
CA LEU A 7 20.37 25.19 -43.53
C LEU A 7 21.25 24.50 -42.48
N VAL A 8 22.53 24.89 -42.39
CA VAL A 8 23.45 24.41 -41.35
C VAL A 8 22.95 24.79 -39.95
N GLY A 9 22.49 26.03 -39.77
CA GLY A 9 21.90 26.48 -38.51
C GLY A 9 20.67 25.67 -38.09
N LEU A 10 19.77 25.36 -39.04
CA LEU A 10 18.58 24.54 -38.78
C LEU A 10 18.94 23.09 -38.44
N VAL A 11 19.92 22.49 -39.13
CA VAL A 11 20.40 21.13 -38.82
C VAL A 11 21.06 21.09 -37.44
N LEU A 12 21.83 22.12 -37.06
CA LEU A 12 22.44 22.20 -35.74
C LEU A 12 21.38 22.33 -34.64
N ILE A 13 20.32 23.13 -34.83
CA ILE A 13 19.22 23.23 -33.87
C ILE A 13 18.48 21.90 -33.74
N PHE A 14 18.25 21.21 -34.87
CA PHE A 14 17.65 19.87 -34.85
C PHE A 14 18.53 18.86 -34.11
N LEU A 15 19.84 18.86 -34.36
CA LEU A 15 20.80 17.99 -33.68
C LEU A 15 20.94 18.33 -32.19
N LEU A 16 20.93 19.61 -31.82
CA LEU A 16 20.91 20.03 -30.41
C LEU A 16 19.63 19.59 -29.72
N GLY A 17 18.48 19.72 -30.39
CA GLY A 17 17.20 19.21 -29.89
C GLY A 17 17.22 17.69 -29.72
N TRP A 18 17.73 16.97 -30.71
CA TRP A 18 17.88 15.52 -30.69
C TRP A 18 18.81 15.06 -29.56
N PHE A 19 19.96 15.70 -29.42
CA PHE A 19 20.96 15.35 -28.40
C PHE A 19 20.47 15.72 -26.99
N SER A 20 19.77 16.84 -26.84
CA SER A 20 19.14 17.23 -25.56
C SER A 20 18.07 16.23 -25.13
N ASN A 21 17.23 15.76 -26.06
CA ASN A 21 16.23 14.73 -25.78
C ASN A 21 16.87 13.37 -25.47
N SER A 22 17.93 13.02 -26.21
CA SER A 22 18.72 11.81 -25.94
C SER A 22 19.35 11.82 -24.54
N LEU A 23 19.90 12.95 -24.10
CA LEU A 23 20.47 13.09 -22.76
C LEU A 23 19.40 13.04 -21.67
N LEU A 24 18.25 13.69 -21.89
CA LEU A 24 17.14 13.69 -20.92
C LEU A 24 16.53 12.29 -20.74
N SER A 25 16.48 11.49 -21.81
CA SER A 25 15.93 10.12 -21.77
C SER A 25 16.86 9.10 -21.14
N HIS A 26 18.17 9.37 -21.09
CA HIS A 26 19.17 8.51 -20.42
C HIS A 26 19.48 8.97 -18.99
N ALA A 27 18.99 10.14 -18.56
CA ALA A 27 18.91 10.46 -17.15
C ALA A 27 17.88 9.52 -16.53
N GLU A 28 18.35 8.49 -15.83
CA GLU A 28 17.51 7.49 -15.17
C GLU A 28 16.44 8.18 -14.30
N MET A 29 15.22 8.23 -14.82
CA MET A 29 14.05 8.68 -14.07
C MET A 29 13.63 7.49 -13.20
N PRO A 30 13.74 7.58 -11.86
CA PRO A 30 13.31 6.48 -11.00
C PRO A 30 11.79 6.30 -11.16
N GLY A 31 11.38 5.16 -11.73
CA GLY A 31 9.97 4.79 -11.95
C GLY A 31 9.55 4.54 -13.40
N VAL A 32 10.44 4.67 -14.39
CA VAL A 32 10.13 4.27 -15.77
C VAL A 32 10.62 2.84 -16.01
N ILE A 33 9.71 1.87 -15.94
CA ILE A 33 10.00 0.51 -16.42
C ILE A 33 10.19 0.60 -17.93
N SER A 34 11.39 0.27 -18.43
CA SER A 34 11.69 0.17 -19.85
C SER A 34 11.03 -1.07 -20.46
N GLY A 35 9.70 -1.10 -20.48
CA GLY A 35 8.87 -2.21 -20.92
C GLY A 35 7.97 -1.81 -22.08
N GLY A 36 8.55 -1.61 -23.26
CA GLY A 36 7.83 -1.60 -24.54
C GLY A 36 7.23 -0.26 -24.98
N ALA A 37 7.94 0.44 -25.88
CA ALA A 37 7.48 1.44 -26.88
C ALA A 37 6.58 2.62 -26.46
N LEU A 38 6.04 2.64 -25.25
CA LEU A 38 5.15 3.67 -24.71
C LEU A 38 5.70 4.02 -23.32
N GLY A 39 6.14 5.27 -23.14
CA GLY A 39 6.68 5.77 -21.88
C GLY A 39 5.63 5.92 -20.79
N ILE A 40 5.01 4.81 -20.37
CA ILE A 40 4.02 4.79 -19.30
C ILE A 40 4.79 4.81 -17.98
N ALA A 41 4.63 5.89 -17.21
CA ALA A 41 5.08 5.94 -15.83
C ALA A 41 4.25 4.94 -15.01
N VAL A 42 4.89 3.90 -14.49
CA VAL A 42 4.25 2.91 -13.62
C VAL A 42 4.37 3.41 -12.18
N PRO A 43 3.26 3.57 -11.44
CA PRO A 43 3.33 3.93 -10.03
C PRO A 43 4.21 2.92 -9.25
N PRO A 44 4.96 3.37 -8.24
CA PRO A 44 5.76 2.46 -7.44
C PRO A 44 4.85 1.43 -6.76
N GLU A 45 5.23 0.16 -6.85
CA GLU A 45 4.56 -0.92 -6.13
C GLU A 45 4.61 -0.68 -4.62
N ARG A 46 3.50 -0.97 -3.94
CA ARG A 46 3.41 -0.97 -2.48
C ARG A 46 2.91 -2.34 -2.03
N ALA A 47 3.47 -2.86 -0.95
CA ALA A 47 3.03 -4.13 -0.39
C ALA A 47 1.54 -4.06 0.02
N GLY A 48 0.73 -4.92 -0.59
CA GLY A 48 -0.66 -5.13 -0.21
C GLY A 48 -0.80 -6.15 0.94
N PRO A 49 -2.01 -6.28 1.52
CA PRO A 49 -2.28 -7.31 2.52
C PRO A 49 -2.07 -8.71 1.94
N ALA A 50 -1.79 -9.67 2.82
CA ALA A 50 -1.75 -11.08 2.42
C ALA A 50 -3.14 -11.55 1.96
N ASP A 51 -3.19 -12.57 1.12
CA ASP A 51 -4.46 -13.26 0.84
C ASP A 51 -4.88 -14.05 2.09
N ARG A 52 -6.01 -13.67 2.68
CA ARG A 52 -6.51 -14.23 3.96
C ARG A 52 -7.80 -15.02 3.80
N VAL A 53 -8.44 -14.94 2.64
CA VAL A 53 -9.73 -15.58 2.36
C VAL A 53 -9.62 -16.18 0.97
N ALA A 54 -9.44 -17.50 0.92
CA ALA A 54 -9.38 -18.22 -0.34
C ALA A 54 -10.73 -18.14 -1.08
N GLU A 55 -10.69 -18.24 -2.41
CA GLU A 55 -11.86 -18.10 -3.28
C GLU A 55 -13.00 -19.08 -2.92
N ASP A 56 -12.66 -20.30 -2.52
CA ASP A 56 -13.64 -21.32 -2.11
C ASP A 56 -14.33 -21.03 -0.77
N GLN A 57 -13.76 -20.14 0.04
CA GLN A 57 -14.36 -19.64 1.28
C GLN A 57 -15.39 -18.54 1.03
N ILE A 58 -15.48 -18.01 -0.20
CA ILE A 58 -16.43 -16.95 -0.57
C ILE A 58 -17.59 -17.57 -1.35
N LYS A 59 -18.76 -17.64 -0.72
CA LYS A 59 -19.97 -18.24 -1.31
C LYS A 59 -21.00 -17.17 -1.59
N VAL A 60 -21.32 -16.98 -2.86
CA VAL A 60 -22.32 -16.01 -3.32
C VAL A 60 -23.60 -16.75 -3.69
N TYR A 61 -24.70 -16.35 -3.07
CA TYR A 61 -26.05 -16.83 -3.33
C TYR A 61 -26.93 -15.67 -3.82
N ASN A 62 -28.15 -15.97 -4.25
CA ASN A 62 -29.08 -14.95 -4.75
C ASN A 62 -29.48 -13.90 -3.70
N ASP A 63 -29.37 -14.23 -2.41
CA ASP A 63 -29.85 -13.44 -1.28
C ASP A 63 -28.78 -13.12 -0.23
N LYS A 64 -27.58 -13.70 -0.34
CA LYS A 64 -26.52 -13.55 0.65
C LYS A 64 -25.13 -13.85 0.10
N ILE A 65 -24.14 -13.33 0.81
CA ILE A 65 -22.73 -13.69 0.67
C ILE A 65 -22.30 -14.32 2.00
N ILE A 66 -21.63 -15.46 1.95
CA ILE A 66 -21.04 -16.12 3.12
C ILE A 66 -19.53 -16.14 2.92
N ILE A 67 -18.80 -15.62 3.91
CA ILE A 67 -17.33 -15.72 3.97
C ILE A 67 -16.99 -16.66 5.13
N GLU A 68 -16.46 -17.84 4.80
CA GLU A 68 -16.18 -18.90 5.77
C GLU A 68 -14.78 -18.75 6.37
N VAL A 69 -14.68 -18.07 7.50
CA VAL A 69 -13.40 -17.84 8.19
C VAL A 69 -13.49 -18.19 9.68
N HIS A 70 -12.34 -18.37 10.32
CA HIS A 70 -12.25 -18.66 11.74
C HIS A 70 -12.28 -17.36 12.58
N ASP A 71 -13.14 -17.33 13.60
CA ASP A 71 -13.27 -16.20 14.55
C ASP A 71 -13.45 -14.83 13.86
N PRO A 72 -14.48 -14.69 12.98
CA PRO A 72 -14.79 -13.42 12.34
C PRO A 72 -15.38 -12.42 13.35
N GLU A 73 -15.03 -11.16 13.17
CA GLU A 73 -15.68 -10.05 13.84
C GLU A 73 -15.89 -8.90 12.86
N TRP A 74 -17.02 -8.22 13.02
CA TRP A 74 -17.31 -6.97 12.35
C TRP A 74 -17.02 -5.80 13.29
N ALA A 75 -16.40 -4.74 12.76
CA ALA A 75 -16.12 -3.52 13.50
C ALA A 75 -16.35 -2.27 12.64
N THR A 76 -16.56 -1.16 13.34
CA THR A 76 -16.50 0.20 12.80
C THR A 76 -15.46 1.00 13.58
N PHE A 77 -14.94 2.05 12.95
CA PHE A 77 -13.90 2.90 13.54
C PHE A 77 -14.32 4.37 13.52
N ILE A 78 -13.79 5.14 14.45
CA ILE A 78 -13.97 6.59 14.47
C ILE A 78 -13.24 7.15 13.25
N ASP A 79 -13.94 7.98 12.48
CA ASP A 79 -13.35 8.68 11.35
C ASP A 79 -12.34 9.73 11.84
N THR A 80 -11.06 9.35 11.75
CA THR A 80 -9.91 10.21 12.04
C THR A 80 -9.17 10.61 10.76
N ASN A 81 -9.65 10.18 9.59
CA ASN A 81 -9.00 10.28 8.28
C ASN A 81 -7.62 9.57 8.17
N SER A 82 -7.17 8.83 9.19
CA SER A 82 -5.83 8.22 9.20
C SER A 82 -5.68 7.06 8.21
N MET A 83 -6.79 6.40 7.89
CA MET A 83 -6.86 5.24 7.01
C MET A 83 -7.46 5.55 5.64
N ASP A 84 -7.61 6.83 5.30
CA ASP A 84 -8.06 7.21 3.96
C ASP A 84 -7.07 6.73 2.89
N PRO A 85 -7.56 6.28 1.72
CA PRO A 85 -8.98 6.14 1.34
C PRO A 85 -9.57 4.76 1.69
N LEU A 86 -8.86 3.89 2.41
CA LEU A 86 -9.31 2.52 2.66
C LEU A 86 -10.52 2.45 3.60
N LEU A 87 -10.45 3.15 4.74
CA LEU A 87 -11.50 3.17 5.75
C LEU A 87 -11.95 4.61 5.99
N ASP A 88 -13.24 4.85 5.76
CA ASP A 88 -13.91 6.15 5.89
C ASP A 88 -15.23 5.97 6.68
N VAL A 89 -16.01 7.03 6.88
CA VAL A 89 -17.30 7.00 7.56
C VAL A 89 -18.25 5.97 6.94
N GLY A 90 -18.87 5.15 7.79
CA GLY A 90 -19.90 4.19 7.38
C GLY A 90 -19.38 2.85 6.84
N VAL A 91 -18.06 2.67 6.71
CA VAL A 91 -17.49 1.39 6.27
C VAL A 91 -17.67 0.29 7.32
N ASN A 92 -17.87 -0.93 6.84
CA ASN A 92 -17.98 -2.13 7.65
C ASN A 92 -16.71 -2.97 7.49
N ALA A 93 -15.86 -2.98 8.53
CA ALA A 93 -14.63 -3.74 8.51
C ALA A 93 -14.90 -5.18 8.97
N LEU A 94 -14.56 -6.15 8.12
CA LEU A 94 -14.55 -7.57 8.47
C LEU A 94 -13.14 -7.98 8.86
N GLN A 95 -12.99 -8.60 10.02
CA GLN A 95 -11.69 -8.94 10.58
C GLN A 95 -11.68 -10.36 11.14
N ILE A 96 -10.50 -10.96 11.22
CA ILE A 96 -10.28 -12.28 11.85
C ILE A 96 -9.22 -12.17 12.94
N LYS A 97 -9.24 -13.13 13.87
CA LYS A 97 -8.19 -13.25 14.88
C LYS A 97 -6.97 -14.00 14.30
N PRO A 98 -5.78 -13.38 14.24
CA PRO A 98 -4.56 -14.08 13.84
C PRO A 98 -4.13 -15.05 14.94
N LYS A 99 -3.58 -16.20 14.57
CA LYS A 99 -3.16 -17.24 15.52
C LYS A 99 -1.80 -16.95 16.13
N ASP A 100 -0.90 -16.39 15.35
CA ASP A 100 0.46 -16.06 15.76
C ASP A 100 1.08 -14.92 14.94
N ALA A 101 2.27 -14.49 15.37
CA ALA A 101 3.03 -13.42 14.72
C ALA A 101 3.55 -13.80 13.32
N ALA A 102 3.62 -15.09 12.99
CA ALA A 102 4.05 -15.54 11.67
C ALA A 102 2.96 -15.31 10.63
N GLU A 103 1.68 -15.34 11.01
CA GLU A 103 0.56 -15.03 10.11
C GLU A 103 0.51 -13.56 9.67
N ILE A 104 1.05 -12.61 10.46
CA ILE A 104 1.07 -11.18 10.11
C ILE A 104 2.19 -10.88 9.11
N GLN A 105 1.85 -10.23 8.00
CA GLN A 105 2.70 -9.85 6.89
C GLN A 105 2.76 -8.34 6.71
N VAL A 106 3.81 -7.87 6.01
CA VAL A 106 3.87 -6.48 5.57
C VAL A 106 2.75 -6.23 4.55
N GLY A 107 2.03 -5.13 4.73
CA GLY A 107 0.88 -4.75 3.92
C GLY A 107 -0.48 -5.04 4.57
N ASP A 108 -0.54 -5.91 5.59
CA ASP A 108 -1.78 -6.15 6.34
C ASP A 108 -2.26 -4.92 7.09
N VAL A 109 -3.57 -4.81 7.27
CA VAL A 109 -4.18 -3.81 8.15
C VAL A 109 -4.63 -4.49 9.43
N VAL A 110 -4.13 -4.04 10.58
CA VAL A 110 -4.31 -4.70 11.86
C VAL A 110 -4.95 -3.77 12.87
N SER A 111 -5.90 -4.31 13.64
CA SER A 111 -6.43 -3.68 14.84
C SER A 111 -5.55 -4.04 16.03
N TYR A 112 -5.06 -3.04 16.77
CA TYR A 112 -4.12 -3.25 17.85
C TYR A 112 -4.33 -2.27 19.01
N ARG A 113 -3.88 -2.63 20.21
CA ARG A 113 -3.82 -1.72 21.37
C ARG A 113 -2.47 -1.03 21.46
N SER A 114 -2.47 0.29 21.37
CA SER A 114 -1.27 1.10 21.57
C SER A 114 -0.95 1.27 23.05
N SER A 115 0.34 1.37 23.38
CA SER A 115 0.79 1.81 24.71
C SER A 115 0.77 3.34 24.86
N TYR A 116 0.55 4.07 23.75
CA TYR A 116 0.64 5.53 23.67
C TYR A 116 -0.72 6.22 23.51
N ALA A 117 -1.80 5.46 23.31
CA ALA A 117 -3.14 5.97 23.14
C ALA A 117 -4.17 4.97 23.69
N GLU A 118 -5.31 5.48 24.13
CA GLU A 118 -6.42 4.67 24.61
C GLU A 118 -7.26 4.11 23.45
N GLY A 119 -7.75 2.89 23.61
CA GLY A 119 -8.62 2.23 22.64
C GLY A 119 -7.90 1.30 21.66
N ILE A 120 -8.66 0.80 20.68
CA ILE A 120 -8.15 -0.03 19.58
C ILE A 120 -7.92 0.88 18.37
N ILE A 121 -6.71 0.82 17.81
CA ILE A 121 -6.30 1.55 16.60
C ILE A 121 -6.22 0.55 15.45
N ILE A 122 -6.58 0.96 14.24
CA ILE A 122 -6.45 0.14 13.03
C ILE A 122 -5.49 0.81 12.04
N HIS A 123 -4.36 0.19 11.72
CA HIS A 123 -3.35 0.75 10.80
C HIS A 123 -2.62 -0.35 10.01
N ARG A 124 -1.91 0.03 8.94
CA ARG A 124 -1.19 -0.90 8.06
C ARG A 124 0.19 -1.24 8.58
N VAL A 125 0.54 -2.52 8.58
CA VAL A 125 1.90 -3.01 8.81
C VAL A 125 2.79 -2.60 7.65
N ILE A 126 3.76 -1.73 7.91
CA ILE A 126 4.74 -1.28 6.91
C ILE A 126 6.08 -1.99 7.02
N ARG A 127 6.36 -2.63 8.16
CA ARG A 127 7.59 -3.39 8.40
C ARG A 127 7.39 -4.45 9.48
N LYS A 128 8.07 -5.58 9.33
CA LYS A 128 8.16 -6.68 10.29
C LYS A 128 9.63 -6.90 10.66
N GLY A 129 9.91 -7.18 11.92
CA GLY A 129 11.26 -7.47 12.39
C GLY A 129 11.27 -8.34 13.64
N THR A 130 12.45 -8.63 14.15
CA THR A 130 12.67 -9.41 15.37
C THR A 130 13.75 -8.73 16.20
N ASP A 131 13.57 -8.74 17.51
CA ASP A 131 14.55 -8.32 18.51
C ASP A 131 14.54 -9.29 19.70
N ASP A 132 15.20 -8.93 20.81
CA ASP A 132 15.33 -9.75 22.01
C ASP A 132 13.99 -10.06 22.70
N GLU A 133 12.93 -9.29 22.41
CA GLU A 133 11.57 -9.51 22.93
C GLU A 133 10.68 -10.27 21.92
N GLY A 134 11.24 -10.68 20.77
CA GLY A 134 10.56 -11.44 19.73
C GLY A 134 10.12 -10.61 18.53
N THR A 135 9.12 -11.09 17.80
CA THR A 135 8.62 -10.41 16.59
C THR A 135 7.96 -9.09 16.93
N TYR A 136 8.27 -8.06 16.16
CA TYR A 136 7.58 -6.77 16.20
C TYR A 136 7.12 -6.31 14.82
N PHE A 137 6.18 -5.38 14.85
CA PHE A 137 5.60 -4.74 13.68
C PHE A 137 5.74 -3.22 13.84
N ILE A 138 6.01 -2.55 12.72
CA ILE A 138 5.87 -1.11 12.61
C ILE A 138 4.64 -0.88 11.75
N VAL A 139 3.71 -0.10 12.28
CA VAL A 139 2.42 0.18 11.65
C VAL A 139 2.28 1.66 11.38
N LYS A 140 1.40 2.00 10.44
CA LYS A 140 1.14 3.38 10.02
C LYS A 140 -0.23 3.48 9.38
N GLY A 141 -0.97 4.55 9.69
CA GLY A 141 -2.18 4.91 8.95
C GLY A 141 -1.89 5.23 7.49
N ASP A 142 -2.71 4.75 6.56
CA ASP A 142 -2.50 4.92 5.12
C ASP A 142 -2.30 6.39 4.72
N ASN A 143 -3.04 7.30 5.37
CA ASN A 143 -3.00 8.74 5.13
C ASN A 143 -2.08 9.52 6.11
N ASN A 144 -1.44 8.85 7.07
CA ASN A 144 -0.53 9.53 8.00
C ASN A 144 0.79 9.91 7.31
N SER A 145 1.50 10.93 7.82
CA SER A 145 2.84 11.28 7.33
C SER A 145 3.97 10.52 8.03
N ALA A 146 3.72 10.03 9.24
CA ALA A 146 4.68 9.32 10.08
C ALA A 146 4.17 7.92 10.47
N GLU A 147 5.10 7.06 10.89
CA GLU A 147 4.79 5.77 11.52
C GLU A 147 4.25 5.97 12.93
N ASP A 148 3.50 4.97 13.40
CA ASP A 148 2.99 4.96 14.77
C ASP A 148 4.15 4.80 15.76
N PRO A 149 4.04 5.38 16.97
CA PRO A 149 5.11 5.31 17.95
C PRO A 149 5.36 3.88 18.45
N GLY A 150 6.63 3.49 18.49
CA GLY A 150 7.09 2.26 19.11
C GLY A 150 7.03 1.02 18.22
N ARG A 151 7.36 -0.12 18.82
CA ARG A 151 7.31 -1.45 18.20
C ARG A 151 6.06 -2.16 18.67
N ILE A 152 5.17 -2.55 17.76
CA ILE A 152 3.95 -3.26 18.09
C ILE A 152 4.25 -4.75 18.23
N ARG A 153 3.95 -5.32 19.40
CA ARG A 153 4.09 -6.76 19.66
C ARG A 153 2.85 -7.52 19.21
N PHE A 154 3.01 -8.80 18.92
CA PHE A 154 1.87 -9.66 18.56
C PHE A 154 0.79 -9.68 19.66
N SER A 155 1.17 -9.63 20.93
CA SER A 155 0.24 -9.52 22.06
C SER A 155 -0.62 -8.26 22.07
N GLN A 156 -0.26 -7.24 21.30
CA GLN A 156 -1.04 -6.02 21.13
C GLN A 156 -1.99 -6.10 19.93
N ILE A 157 -1.74 -7.01 18.98
CA ILE A 157 -2.59 -7.19 17.79
C ILE A 157 -3.79 -8.05 18.17
N GLU A 158 -4.97 -7.49 17.99
CA GLU A 158 -6.23 -8.14 18.31
C GLU A 158 -6.80 -8.85 17.08
N ARG A 159 -6.80 -8.17 15.92
CA ARG A 159 -7.44 -8.64 14.69
C ARG A 159 -6.73 -8.15 13.44
N VAL A 160 -6.95 -8.85 12.33
CA VAL A 160 -6.48 -8.48 10.98
C VAL A 160 -7.66 -8.30 10.04
N LEU A 161 -7.64 -7.24 9.26
CA LEU A 161 -8.66 -6.92 8.26
C LEU A 161 -8.62 -7.94 7.11
N ILE A 162 -9.80 -8.44 6.72
CA ILE A 162 -9.98 -9.34 5.58
C ILE A 162 -10.92 -8.77 4.50
N GLY A 163 -11.69 -7.74 4.82
CA GLY A 163 -12.59 -7.10 3.87
C GLY A 163 -13.17 -5.79 4.41
N VAL A 164 -13.53 -4.91 3.48
CA VAL A 164 -14.24 -3.66 3.75
C VAL A 164 -15.51 -3.67 2.90
N ILE A 165 -16.66 -3.45 3.54
CA ILE A 165 -17.96 -3.39 2.86
C ILE A 165 -18.49 -1.96 2.97
N TYR A 166 -18.93 -1.42 1.82
CA TYR A 166 -19.52 -0.10 1.64
C TYR A 166 -21.01 -0.22 1.32
#